data_AF-A0A7C1SFI0-F1
#
_entry.id   AF-A0A7C1SFI0-F1
#
_cell.length_a   1.000
_cell.length_b   1.000
_cell.length_c   1.000
_cell.angle_alpha   90.00
_cell.angle_beta   90.00
_cell.angle_gamma   90.00
#
_symmetry.space_group_name_H-M   'P 1'
#
loop_
_entity.id
_entity.type
_entity.pdbx_description
1 polymer ?
#
loop_
_entity_poly.entity_id
_entity_poly.type
_entity_poly.pdbx_seq_one_letter_code
_entity_poly.pdbx_strand_id
1 'polypeptide(L)'
;MNNHYCLGNKVFHIRSFKCVNCDRVIPWNRRIKLFCSDICREEADFVRYVRSCKKDGRIERTDVQETIQIMFAHIASGGYPRKERHIPKQLREAVIARFNGLCAICGNPGSDIDHIDGNSNDLNNLQLLCRSCHNKKTKEKIKILTPGDKRYFEVLEKRQNLDFRIDSPEPNLECDDEVNWPKVYRKIISYRKNLYYSSLTPIIDELLKQGLGNKRIAEQFNIFHIPTSSGHGKWYKEMIKKIRLSQKLFLKSNNKGKI
;
A
#
# COMPACT_ATOMS: atom_id res chain seq x y z
N MET A 1 -19.14 1.54 6.88
CA MET A 1 -18.72 2.72 7.68
C MET A 1 -19.21 3.96 6.95
N ASN A 2 -20.02 4.76 7.62
CA ASN A 2 -20.76 5.87 7.05
C ASN A 2 -19.82 6.95 6.52
N ASN A 3 -19.80 7.16 5.20
CA ASN A 3 -19.09 8.27 4.55
C ASN A 3 -19.91 9.58 4.63
N HIS A 4 -20.80 9.69 5.61
CA HIS A 4 -21.70 10.81 5.81
C HIS A 4 -21.11 11.76 6.84
N TYR A 5 -20.97 13.02 6.47
CA TYR A 5 -20.47 14.09 7.34
C TYR A 5 -21.54 15.16 7.41
N CYS A 6 -21.89 15.58 8.62
CA CYS A 6 -22.87 16.64 8.84
C CYS A 6 -22.14 17.96 9.06
N LEU A 7 -22.54 19.00 8.34
CA LEU A 7 -22.11 20.37 8.60
C LEU A 7 -23.37 21.23 8.69
N GLY A 8 -23.80 21.50 9.93
CA GLY A 8 -25.17 21.96 10.22
C GLY A 8 -26.20 20.91 9.82
N ASN A 9 -27.24 21.32 9.09
CA ASN A 9 -28.33 20.44 8.62
C ASN A 9 -28.02 19.73 7.29
N LYS A 10 -26.83 19.91 6.72
CA LYS A 10 -26.45 19.32 5.43
C LYS A 10 -25.60 18.07 5.65
N VAL A 11 -26.00 16.98 4.99
CA VAL A 11 -25.25 15.73 4.95
C VAL A 11 -24.42 15.68 3.68
N PHE A 12 -23.14 15.36 3.80
CA PHE A 12 -22.22 15.24 2.70
C PHE A 12 -21.61 13.85 2.62
N HIS A 13 -21.47 13.35 1.40
CA HIS A 13 -20.96 12.02 1.14
C HIS A 13 -19.53 12.12 0.60
N ILE A 14 -18.57 11.65 1.37
CA ILE A 14 -17.20 11.52 0.86
C ILE A 14 -17.14 10.32 -0.09
N ARG A 15 -16.58 10.55 -1.28
CA ARG A 15 -16.46 9.53 -2.31
C ARG A 15 -15.62 8.36 -1.83
N SER A 16 -16.06 7.13 -2.09
CA SER A 16 -15.25 5.93 -1.88
C SER A 16 -14.57 5.49 -3.18
N PHE A 17 -13.55 4.63 -3.08
CA PHE A 17 -12.84 4.09 -4.22
C PHE A 17 -12.74 2.57 -4.13
N LYS A 18 -12.66 1.89 -5.28
CA LYS A 18 -12.46 0.44 -5.35
C LYS A 18 -10.99 0.05 -5.23
N CYS A 19 -10.70 -1.08 -4.59
CA CYS A 19 -9.38 -1.69 -4.58
C CYS A 19 -8.98 -2.08 -6.00
N VAL A 20 -7.79 -1.69 -6.46
CA VAL A 20 -7.32 -2.04 -7.81
C VAL A 20 -6.97 -3.53 -7.98
N ASN A 21 -6.94 -4.30 -6.87
CA ASN A 21 -6.62 -5.73 -6.86
C ASN A 21 -7.85 -6.64 -6.68
N CYS A 22 -8.91 -6.17 -6.01
CA CYS A 22 -10.06 -7.02 -5.67
C CYS A 22 -11.41 -6.30 -5.65
N ASP A 23 -11.47 -5.08 -6.18
CA ASP A 23 -12.65 -4.20 -6.27
C ASP A 23 -13.37 -3.83 -4.97
N ARG A 24 -13.01 -4.42 -3.83
CA ARG A 24 -13.57 -4.05 -2.53
C ARG A 24 -13.41 -2.56 -2.26
N VAL A 25 -14.44 -1.97 -1.65
CA VAL A 25 -14.44 -0.56 -1.28
C VAL A 25 -13.32 -0.28 -0.28
N ILE A 26 -12.49 0.71 -0.59
CA ILE A 26 -11.40 1.16 0.27
C ILE A 26 -11.98 2.13 1.32
N PRO A 27 -11.76 1.86 2.62
CA PRO A 27 -12.09 2.81 3.68
C PRO A 27 -11.35 4.14 3.49
N TRP A 28 -12.04 5.26 3.74
CA TRP A 28 -11.47 6.58 3.47
C TRP A 28 -10.24 6.92 4.34
N ASN A 29 -10.18 6.36 5.55
CA ASN A 29 -9.13 6.60 6.56
C ASN A 29 -7.72 6.12 6.15
N ARG A 30 -7.52 5.61 4.94
CA ARG A 30 -6.22 5.15 4.44
C ARG A 30 -5.42 6.26 3.79
N ARG A 31 -4.09 6.25 4.00
CA ARG A 31 -3.20 7.23 3.35
C ARG A 31 -3.19 7.17 1.84
N ILE A 32 -3.11 5.96 1.29
CA ILE A 32 -3.09 5.69 -0.14
C ILE A 32 -4.29 4.83 -0.48
N LYS A 33 -5.15 5.32 -1.37
CA LYS A 33 -6.38 4.65 -1.79
C LYS A 33 -6.11 3.86 -3.07
N LEU A 34 -5.25 2.86 -3.01
CA LEU A 34 -5.02 1.91 -4.11
C LEU A 34 -5.51 0.52 -3.73
N PHE A 35 -5.08 0.03 -2.56
CA PHE A 35 -5.40 -1.30 -2.06
C PHE A 35 -6.22 -1.24 -0.76
N CYS A 36 -7.20 -2.14 -0.63
CA CYS A 36 -8.04 -2.24 0.57
C CYS A 36 -7.33 -2.86 1.78
N SER A 37 -6.18 -3.51 1.58
CA SER A 37 -5.38 -4.16 2.62
C SER A 37 -3.90 -4.23 2.23
N ASP A 38 -3.02 -4.51 3.20
CA ASP A 38 -1.61 -4.79 2.91
C ASP A 38 -1.46 -6.09 2.09
N ILE A 39 -2.29 -7.10 2.39
CA ILE A 39 -2.33 -8.35 1.61
C ILE A 39 -2.67 -8.12 0.13
N CYS A 40 -3.66 -7.26 -0.21
CA CYS A 40 -3.96 -6.96 -1.61
C CYS A 40 -2.85 -6.19 -2.33
N ARG A 41 -2.04 -5.41 -1.60
CA ARG A 41 -0.83 -4.80 -2.18
C ARG A 41 0.21 -5.89 -2.45
N GLU A 42 0.43 -6.78 -1.48
CA GLU A 42 1.46 -7.82 -1.56
C GLU A 42 1.16 -8.87 -2.63
N GLU A 43 -0.11 -9.24 -2.83
CA GLU A 43 -0.56 -10.05 -3.96
C GLU A 43 -0.23 -9.39 -5.30
N ALA A 44 -0.56 -8.10 -5.47
CA ALA A 44 -0.26 -7.38 -6.70
C ALA A 44 1.26 -7.21 -6.91
N ASP A 45 2.01 -6.96 -5.84
CA ASP A 45 3.48 -6.90 -5.87
C ASP A 45 4.08 -8.26 -6.29
N PHE A 46 3.54 -9.37 -5.77
CA PHE A 46 3.93 -10.72 -6.12
C PHE A 46 3.67 -11.03 -7.60
N VAL A 47 2.47 -10.77 -8.09
CA VAL A 47 2.12 -10.97 -9.50
C VAL A 47 3.09 -10.21 -10.41
N ARG A 48 3.29 -8.91 -10.17
CA ARG A 48 4.22 -8.10 -11.00
C ARG A 48 5.65 -8.59 -10.92
N TYR A 49 6.12 -8.99 -9.73
CA TYR A 49 7.48 -9.51 -9.57
C TYR A 49 7.69 -10.80 -10.37
N VAL A 50 6.78 -11.76 -10.26
CA VAL A 50 6.90 -13.05 -10.98
C VAL A 50 6.78 -12.84 -12.48
N ARG A 51 5.82 -12.01 -12.95
CA ARG A 51 5.69 -11.63 -14.37
C ARG A 51 6.98 -11.01 -14.91
N SER A 52 7.57 -10.07 -14.17
CA SER A 52 8.85 -9.47 -14.54
C SER A 52 9.98 -10.49 -14.63
N CYS A 53 10.06 -11.45 -13.68
CA CYS A 53 11.08 -12.49 -13.69
C CYS A 53 10.90 -13.49 -14.84
N LYS A 54 9.65 -13.78 -15.23
CA LYS A 54 9.36 -14.58 -16.43
C LYS A 54 9.80 -13.85 -17.69
N LYS A 55 9.46 -12.57 -17.80
CA LYS A 55 9.76 -11.73 -18.95
C LYS A 55 11.26 -11.54 -19.20
N ASP A 56 12.06 -11.38 -18.15
CA ASP A 56 13.51 -11.21 -18.25
C ASP A 56 14.32 -12.50 -18.07
N GLY A 57 13.64 -13.66 -18.01
CA GLY A 57 14.26 -14.99 -17.93
C GLY A 57 14.90 -15.32 -16.58
N ARG A 58 14.81 -14.45 -15.56
CA ARG A 58 15.37 -14.73 -14.24
C ARG A 58 14.57 -15.75 -13.44
N ILE A 59 13.39 -16.15 -13.90
CA ILE A 59 12.53 -17.11 -13.21
C ILE A 59 13.25 -18.43 -12.91
N GLU A 60 14.15 -18.91 -13.78
CA GLU A 60 14.88 -20.17 -13.57
C GLU A 60 16.01 -20.07 -12.53
N ARG A 61 16.34 -18.87 -12.06
CA ARG A 61 17.40 -18.71 -11.05
C ARG A 61 16.91 -19.21 -9.70
N THR A 62 17.75 -19.98 -9.02
CA THR A 62 17.41 -20.57 -7.73
C THR A 62 17.02 -19.51 -6.72
N ASP A 63 17.82 -18.45 -6.54
CA ASP A 63 17.56 -17.35 -5.60
C ASP A 63 16.23 -16.61 -5.87
N VAL A 64 15.82 -16.53 -7.14
CA VAL A 64 14.52 -15.98 -7.55
C VAL A 64 13.40 -16.94 -7.17
N GLN A 65 13.52 -18.23 -7.46
CA GLN A 65 12.57 -19.25 -7.02
C GLN A 65 12.39 -19.26 -5.50
N GLU A 66 13.48 -19.15 -4.74
CA GLU A 66 13.43 -19.02 -3.29
C GLU A 66 12.63 -17.78 -2.85
N THR A 67 12.90 -16.65 -3.50
CA THR A 67 12.22 -15.38 -3.22
C THR A 67 10.71 -15.50 -3.48
N ILE A 68 10.32 -16.14 -4.59
CA ILE A 68 8.92 -16.40 -4.95
C ILE A 68 8.23 -17.28 -3.89
N GLN A 69 8.89 -18.36 -3.45
CA GLN A 69 8.38 -19.24 -2.40
C GLN A 69 8.15 -18.47 -1.08
N ILE A 70 9.11 -17.67 -0.65
CA ILE A 70 9.02 -16.86 0.57
C ILE A 70 7.89 -15.82 0.46
N MET A 71 7.80 -15.11 -0.67
CA MET A 71 6.73 -14.13 -0.90
C MET A 71 5.35 -14.78 -0.86
N PHE A 72 5.18 -15.93 -1.52
CA PHE A 72 3.91 -16.66 -1.49
C PHE A 72 3.59 -17.16 -0.08
N ALA A 73 4.56 -17.67 0.68
CA ALA A 73 4.35 -18.11 2.06
C ALA A 73 3.84 -16.97 2.95
N HIS A 74 4.36 -15.75 2.80
CA HIS A 74 3.82 -14.59 3.51
C HIS A 74 2.38 -14.28 3.12
N ILE A 75 2.07 -14.28 1.82
CA ILE A 75 0.70 -14.07 1.31
C ILE A 75 -0.25 -15.14 1.87
N ALA A 76 0.14 -16.41 1.83
CA ALA A 76 -0.63 -17.52 2.36
C ALA A 76 -0.84 -17.42 3.88
N SER A 77 0.09 -16.81 4.61
CA SER A 77 -0.02 -16.54 6.06
C SER A 77 -0.78 -15.25 6.41
N GLY A 78 -1.41 -14.57 5.42
CA GLY A 78 -2.21 -13.36 5.64
C GLY A 78 -1.45 -12.05 5.43
N GLY A 79 -0.21 -12.11 4.96
CA GLY A 79 0.65 -10.97 4.61
C GLY A 79 1.87 -10.83 5.50
N TYR A 80 2.81 -9.99 5.08
CA TYR A 80 4.01 -9.67 5.86
C TYR A 80 3.79 -8.42 6.72
N PRO A 81 3.97 -8.47 8.06
CA PRO A 81 3.68 -7.36 8.96
C PRO A 81 4.78 -6.28 8.92
N ARG A 82 4.91 -5.59 7.78
CA ARG A 82 5.98 -4.59 7.50
C ARG A 82 6.09 -3.50 8.56
N LYS A 83 4.95 -3.05 9.10
CA LYS A 83 4.92 -1.96 10.09
C LYS A 83 5.46 -2.41 11.43
N GLU A 84 5.07 -3.58 11.89
CA GLU A 84 5.52 -4.15 13.17
C GLU A 84 7.00 -4.52 13.10
N ARG A 85 7.47 -5.00 11.94
CA ARG A 85 8.88 -5.34 11.70
C ARG A 85 9.71 -4.16 11.21
N HIS A 86 9.18 -2.93 11.26
CA HIS A 86 9.95 -1.75 10.86
C HIS A 86 11.02 -1.44 11.92
N ILE A 87 12.28 -1.45 11.50
CA ILE A 87 13.43 -1.14 12.36
C ILE A 87 13.87 0.30 12.08
N PRO A 88 13.82 1.21 13.07
CA PRO A 88 14.27 2.60 12.93
C PRO A 88 15.74 2.70 12.53
N LYS A 89 16.11 3.76 11.79
CA LYS A 89 17.47 3.93 11.24
C LYS A 89 18.57 3.81 12.30
N GLN A 90 18.42 4.49 13.44
CA GLN A 90 19.41 4.45 14.54
C GLN A 90 19.62 3.03 15.06
N LEU A 91 18.55 2.25 15.17
CA LEU A 91 18.63 0.86 15.62
C LEU A 91 19.28 -0.02 14.55
N ARG A 92 19.04 0.25 13.26
CA ARG A 92 19.73 -0.46 12.17
C ARG A 92 21.23 -0.26 12.24
N GLU A 93 21.68 0.97 12.47
CA GLU A 93 23.10 1.32 12.62
C GLU A 93 23.72 0.63 13.85
N ALA A 94 23.01 0.61 14.97
CA ALA A 94 23.46 -0.08 16.19
C ALA A 94 23.64 -1.60 15.97
N VAL A 95 22.71 -2.26 15.27
CA VAL A 95 22.85 -3.69 14.94
C VAL A 95 24.04 -3.93 14.04
N ILE A 96 24.22 -3.14 12.98
CA ILE A 96 25.34 -3.29 12.04
C ILE A 96 26.68 -3.13 12.78
N ALA A 97 26.79 -2.11 13.65
CA ALA A 97 27.98 -1.87 14.46
C ALA A 97 28.27 -3.06 15.40
N ARG A 98 27.25 -3.61 16.08
CA ARG A 98 27.43 -4.75 16.99
C ARG A 98 28.04 -5.98 16.30
N PHE A 99 27.67 -6.22 15.04
CA PHE A 99 28.20 -7.35 14.27
C PHE A 99 29.38 -6.99 13.35
N ASN A 100 29.93 -5.77 13.45
CA ASN A 100 31.00 -5.28 12.58
C ASN A 100 30.68 -5.42 11.07
N GLY A 101 29.41 -5.29 10.69
CA GLY A 101 28.96 -5.51 9.30
C GLY A 101 28.99 -6.96 8.83
N LEU A 102 29.22 -7.93 9.72
CA LEU A 102 29.29 -9.35 9.40
C LEU A 102 28.02 -10.11 9.80
N CYS A 103 27.78 -11.23 9.13
CA CYS A 103 26.67 -12.13 9.39
C CYS A 103 26.89 -12.85 10.72
N ALA A 104 25.89 -12.79 11.60
CA ALA A 104 25.89 -13.44 12.91
C ALA A 104 26.01 -14.97 12.84
N ILE A 105 25.67 -15.59 11.69
CA ILE A 105 25.67 -17.05 11.52
C ILE A 105 26.96 -17.55 10.85
N CYS A 106 27.43 -16.88 9.79
CA CYS A 106 28.52 -17.40 8.95
C CYS A 106 29.73 -16.47 8.82
N GLY A 107 29.70 -15.27 9.41
CA GLY A 107 30.82 -14.31 9.37
C GLY A 107 31.02 -13.56 8.04
N ASN A 108 30.32 -13.91 6.96
CA ASN A 108 30.36 -13.16 5.69
C ASN A 108 29.69 -11.77 5.81
N PRO A 109 29.91 -10.82 4.88
CA PRO A 109 29.23 -9.52 4.90
C PRO A 109 27.70 -9.65 5.04
N GLY A 110 27.15 -8.95 6.03
CA GLY A 110 25.72 -8.94 6.33
C GLY A 110 25.00 -7.82 5.58
N SER A 111 23.78 -8.11 5.12
CA SER A 111 22.93 -7.18 4.35
C SER A 111 21.59 -6.92 5.03
N ASP A 112 21.09 -7.91 5.75
CA ASP A 112 19.71 -7.96 6.21
C ASP A 112 19.67 -8.01 7.73
N ILE A 113 18.89 -7.10 8.33
CA ILE A 113 18.64 -7.14 9.77
C ILE A 113 17.37 -7.95 9.99
N ASP A 114 17.50 -8.98 10.81
CA ASP A 114 16.47 -9.97 11.08
C ASP A 114 16.12 -10.02 12.56
N HIS A 115 14.86 -10.34 12.86
CA HIS A 115 14.40 -10.62 14.21
C HIS A 115 14.70 -12.09 14.56
N ILE A 116 15.38 -12.32 15.68
CA ILE A 116 15.67 -13.65 16.20
C ILE A 116 14.34 -14.38 16.44
N ASP A 117 13.48 -13.78 17.26
CA ASP A 117 12.13 -14.25 17.56
C ASP A 117 11.07 -13.12 17.54
N GLY A 118 9.83 -13.43 17.15
CA GLY A 118 8.74 -12.46 17.07
C GLY A 118 9.03 -11.22 16.20
N ASN A 119 8.49 -10.07 16.63
CA ASN A 119 8.59 -8.76 15.97
C ASN A 119 9.26 -7.68 16.85
N SER A 120 9.81 -8.03 18.02
CA SER A 120 10.33 -7.05 18.99
C SER A 120 11.61 -6.38 18.47
N ASN A 121 11.65 -5.04 18.50
CA ASN A 121 12.82 -4.25 18.13
C ASN A 121 13.84 -4.10 19.27
N ASP A 122 13.82 -4.99 20.27
CA ASP A 122 14.89 -5.05 21.25
C ASP A 122 16.21 -5.38 20.54
N LEU A 123 17.29 -4.66 20.86
CA LEU A 123 18.59 -4.83 20.21
C LEU A 123 19.07 -6.28 20.34
N ASN A 124 18.81 -6.93 21.48
CA ASN A 124 19.16 -8.32 21.73
C ASN A 124 18.34 -9.32 20.91
N ASN A 125 17.18 -8.90 20.40
CA ASN A 125 16.34 -9.70 19.52
C ASN A 125 16.61 -9.45 18.03
N LEU A 126 17.54 -8.57 17.68
CA LEU A 126 17.94 -8.32 16.30
C LEU A 126 19.24 -9.04 15.97
N GLN A 127 19.47 -9.35 14.70
CA GLN A 127 20.73 -9.90 14.21
C GLN A 127 21.02 -9.39 12.79
N LEU A 128 22.30 -9.26 12.43
CA LEU A 128 22.70 -8.98 11.05
C LEU A 128 22.99 -10.30 10.34
N LEU A 129 22.35 -10.55 9.21
CA LEU A 129 22.52 -11.75 8.40
C LEU A 129 22.90 -11.41 6.97
N CYS A 130 23.69 -12.28 6.34
CA CYS A 130 23.79 -12.29 4.88
C CYS A 130 22.50 -12.88 4.28
N ARG A 131 22.22 -12.54 3.02
CA ARG A 131 20.99 -12.97 2.32
C ARG A 131 20.78 -14.49 2.34
N SER A 132 21.84 -15.28 2.17
CA SER A 132 21.76 -16.75 2.19
C SER A 132 21.32 -17.29 3.55
N CYS A 133 21.94 -16.84 4.64
CA CYS A 133 21.58 -17.25 5.99
C CYS A 133 20.16 -16.78 6.37
N HIS A 134 19.77 -15.56 5.97
CA HIS A 134 18.43 -15.04 6.20
C HIS A 134 17.35 -15.85 5.48
N ASN A 135 17.56 -16.17 4.19
CA ASN A 135 16.65 -16.99 3.41
C ASN A 135 16.51 -18.40 4.00
N LYS A 136 17.63 -19.03 4.38
CA LYS A 136 17.62 -20.36 5.01
C LYS A 136 16.76 -20.37 6.28
N LYS A 137 17.01 -19.42 7.19
CA LYS A 137 16.24 -19.28 8.43
C LYS A 137 14.74 -19.04 8.16
N THR A 138 14.43 -18.23 7.15
CA THR A 138 13.03 -17.93 6.79
C THR A 138 12.33 -19.17 6.26
N LYS A 139 13.00 -19.94 5.37
CA LYS A 139 12.47 -21.19 4.81
C LYS A 139 12.19 -22.24 5.86
N GLU A 140 13.09 -22.41 6.84
CA GLU A 140 12.90 -23.37 7.94
C GLU A 140 11.63 -23.09 8.77
N LYS A 141 11.17 -21.83 8.80
CA LYS A 141 9.92 -21.43 9.48
C LYS A 141 8.67 -21.57 8.60
N ILE A 142 8.80 -21.90 7.31
CA ILE A 142 7.65 -22.07 6.42
C ILE A 142 7.01 -23.43 6.71
N LYS A 143 5.78 -23.41 7.21
CA LYS A 143 4.97 -24.63 7.36
C LYS A 143 4.41 -25.04 5.99
N ILE A 144 4.69 -26.28 5.58
CA ILE A 144 4.02 -26.90 4.43
C ILE A 144 2.61 -27.30 4.87
N LEU A 145 1.61 -26.85 4.11
CA LEU A 145 0.23 -27.25 4.33
C LEU A 145 -0.05 -28.59 3.65
N THR A 146 -0.74 -29.46 4.35
CA THR A 146 -1.23 -30.76 3.90
C THR A 146 -2.75 -30.71 3.70
N PRO A 147 -3.36 -31.65 2.95
CA PRO A 147 -4.82 -31.68 2.77
C PRO A 147 -5.64 -31.71 4.06
N GLY A 148 -5.06 -32.16 5.18
CA GLY A 148 -5.71 -32.15 6.50
C GLY A 148 -5.71 -30.78 7.20
N ASP A 149 -4.94 -29.81 6.73
CA ASP A 149 -4.94 -28.46 7.31
C ASP A 149 -6.20 -27.69 6.93
N LYS A 150 -6.85 -27.04 7.92
CA LYS A 150 -8.10 -26.27 7.72
C LYS A 150 -8.02 -25.21 6.62
N ARG A 151 -6.83 -24.68 6.34
CA ARG A 151 -6.58 -23.62 5.36
C ARG A 151 -6.04 -24.13 4.02
N TYR A 152 -5.92 -25.45 3.84
CA TYR A 152 -5.31 -26.03 2.65
C TYR A 152 -6.00 -25.56 1.36
N PHE A 153 -7.33 -25.72 1.29
CA PHE A 153 -8.12 -25.32 0.12
C PHE A 153 -8.10 -23.80 -0.13
N GLU A 154 -8.17 -22.98 0.93
CA GLU A 154 -8.05 -21.52 0.84
C GLU A 154 -6.72 -21.10 0.20
N VAL A 155 -5.61 -21.70 0.63
CA VAL A 155 -4.28 -21.40 0.11
C VAL A 155 -4.10 -21.94 -1.30
N LEU A 156 -4.65 -23.11 -1.63
CA LEU A 156 -4.62 -23.68 -2.96
C LEU A 156 -5.39 -22.80 -3.97
N GLU A 157 -6.61 -22.40 -3.63
CA GLU A 157 -7.41 -21.48 -4.46
C GLU A 157 -6.69 -20.14 -4.65
N LYS A 158 -6.09 -19.61 -3.58
CA LYS A 158 -5.27 -18.40 -3.67
C LYS A 158 -4.08 -18.58 -4.60
N ARG A 159 -3.39 -19.72 -4.54
CA ARG A 159 -2.28 -20.03 -5.45
C ARG A 159 -2.75 -20.05 -6.90
N GLN A 160 -3.82 -20.78 -7.20
CA GLN A 160 -4.39 -20.88 -8.54
C GLN A 160 -4.79 -19.51 -9.11
N ASN A 161 -5.44 -18.68 -8.30
CA ASN A 161 -5.83 -17.33 -8.71
C ASN A 161 -4.62 -16.43 -9.03
N LEU A 162 -3.54 -16.53 -8.25
CA LEU A 162 -2.31 -15.78 -8.52
C LEU A 162 -1.59 -16.31 -9.75
N ASP A 163 -1.49 -17.64 -9.90
CA ASP A 163 -0.86 -18.27 -11.06
C ASP A 163 -1.60 -17.91 -12.35
N PHE A 164 -2.94 -17.91 -12.34
CA PHE A 164 -3.73 -17.44 -13.48
C PHE A 164 -3.36 -16.01 -13.91
N ARG A 165 -3.18 -15.08 -12.97
CA ARG A 165 -2.76 -13.69 -13.26
C ARG A 165 -1.32 -13.58 -13.73
N ILE A 166 -0.45 -14.46 -13.24
CA ILE A 166 0.98 -14.51 -13.61
C ILE A 166 1.14 -15.06 -15.02
N ASP A 167 0.39 -16.10 -15.36
CA ASP A 167 0.55 -16.87 -16.60
C ASP A 167 -0.25 -16.27 -17.76
N SER A 168 -1.21 -15.39 -17.47
CA SER A 168 -1.93 -14.65 -18.50
C SER A 168 -0.96 -13.82 -19.34
N PRO A 169 -1.02 -13.89 -20.70
CA PRO A 169 -0.12 -13.12 -21.56
C PRO A 169 -0.16 -11.63 -21.26
N GLU A 170 -1.37 -11.10 -21.10
CA GLU A 170 -1.63 -9.71 -20.72
C GLU A 170 -2.02 -9.59 -19.25
N PRO A 171 -1.78 -8.42 -18.62
CA PRO A 171 -2.22 -8.16 -17.24
C PRO A 171 -3.75 -8.22 -17.11
N ASN A 172 -4.25 -9.07 -16.20
CA ASN A 172 -5.70 -9.20 -15.96
C ASN A 172 -6.28 -8.00 -15.21
N LEU A 173 -5.47 -7.35 -14.37
CA LEU A 173 -5.80 -6.14 -13.65
C LEU A 173 -4.80 -5.03 -13.98
N GLU A 174 -5.21 -3.76 -13.89
CA GLU A 174 -4.28 -2.63 -14.06
C GLU A 174 -3.07 -2.69 -13.11
N CYS A 175 -3.23 -3.32 -11.94
CA CYS A 175 -2.16 -3.50 -10.97
C CYS A 175 -1.25 -4.71 -11.22
N ASP A 176 -1.52 -5.50 -12.25
CA ASP A 176 -0.72 -6.66 -12.66
C ASP A 176 0.33 -6.31 -13.70
N ASP A 177 0.23 -5.13 -14.32
CA ASP A 177 1.16 -4.67 -15.35
C ASP A 177 2.53 -4.33 -14.75
N GLU A 178 3.48 -5.25 -14.88
CA GLU A 178 4.83 -5.11 -14.35
C GLU A 178 5.63 -3.95 -14.99
N VAL A 179 5.25 -3.51 -16.20
CA VAL A 179 5.96 -2.47 -16.95
C VAL A 179 5.40 -1.08 -16.66
N ASN A 180 4.08 -0.93 -16.78
CA ASN A 180 3.45 0.38 -16.73
C ASN A 180 2.92 0.76 -15.36
N TRP A 181 2.84 -0.18 -14.40
CA TRP A 181 2.33 0.11 -13.06
C TRP A 181 2.93 1.37 -12.42
N PRO A 182 4.26 1.63 -12.48
CA PRO A 182 4.85 2.85 -11.92
C PRO A 182 4.22 4.15 -12.45
N LYS A 183 3.77 4.18 -13.71
CA LYS A 183 3.09 5.32 -14.32
C LYS A 183 1.59 5.30 -13.97
N VAL A 184 0.96 4.14 -14.08
CA VAL A 184 -0.49 3.94 -13.88
C VAL A 184 -0.90 4.28 -12.44
N TYR A 185 -0.22 3.75 -11.42
CA TYR A 185 -0.61 3.99 -10.02
C TYR A 185 -0.62 5.48 -9.66
N ARG A 186 0.33 6.26 -10.21
CA ARG A 186 0.43 7.71 -9.99
C ARG A 186 -0.76 8.44 -10.61
N LYS A 187 -1.16 8.04 -11.83
CA LYS A 187 -2.36 8.56 -12.49
C LYS A 187 -3.61 8.25 -11.67
N ILE A 188 -3.76 7.01 -11.18
CA ILE A 188 -4.89 6.61 -10.33
C ILE A 188 -4.93 7.46 -9.05
N ILE A 189 -3.80 7.61 -8.34
CA ILE A 189 -3.73 8.43 -7.12
C ILE A 189 -4.13 9.88 -7.41
N SER A 190 -3.58 10.46 -8.48
CA SER A 190 -3.87 11.84 -8.89
C SER A 190 -5.35 12.03 -9.22
N TYR A 191 -5.91 11.13 -10.02
CA TYR A 191 -7.32 11.13 -10.39
C TYR A 191 -8.24 11.01 -9.17
N ARG A 192 -7.99 10.03 -8.29
CA ARG A 192 -8.76 9.83 -7.04
C ARG A 192 -8.66 11.05 -6.13
N LYS A 193 -7.49 11.69 -6.03
CA LYS A 193 -7.32 12.94 -5.28
C LYS A 193 -8.16 14.08 -5.85
N ASN A 194 -8.21 14.25 -7.17
CA ASN A 194 -9.01 15.29 -7.82
C ASN A 194 -10.51 15.04 -7.65
N LEU A 195 -10.97 13.80 -7.81
CA LEU A 195 -12.37 13.42 -7.56
C LEU A 195 -12.78 13.72 -6.12
N TYR A 196 -11.88 13.45 -5.17
CA TYR A 196 -12.11 13.76 -3.77
C TYR A 196 -12.27 15.26 -3.52
N TYR A 197 -11.33 16.07 -3.98
CA TYR A 197 -11.43 17.52 -3.83
C TYR A 197 -12.66 18.09 -4.53
N SER A 198 -13.04 17.50 -5.67
CA SER A 198 -14.26 17.87 -6.38
C SER A 198 -15.50 17.62 -5.52
N SER A 199 -15.54 16.49 -4.79
CA SER A 199 -16.64 16.17 -3.86
C SER A 199 -16.77 17.15 -2.68
N LEU A 200 -15.68 17.84 -2.30
CA LEU A 200 -15.71 18.83 -1.22
C LEU A 200 -16.12 20.23 -1.68
N THR A 201 -16.10 20.49 -3.00
CA THR A 201 -16.32 21.84 -3.52
C THR A 201 -17.72 22.40 -3.22
N PRO A 202 -18.81 21.62 -3.34
CA PRO A 202 -20.13 22.12 -2.93
C PRO A 202 -20.18 22.60 -1.47
N ILE A 203 -19.44 21.93 -0.58
CA ILE A 203 -19.32 22.31 0.83
C ILE A 203 -18.56 23.62 0.96
N ILE A 204 -17.41 23.73 0.28
CA ILE A 204 -16.56 24.92 0.32
C ILE A 204 -17.32 26.13 -0.22
N ASP A 205 -18.02 25.99 -1.35
CA ASP A 205 -18.78 27.07 -1.98
C ASP A 205 -19.94 27.53 -1.09
N GLU A 206 -20.62 26.61 -0.43
CA GLU A 206 -21.67 26.95 0.54
C GLU A 206 -21.11 27.75 1.72
N LEU A 207 -20.00 27.31 2.30
CA LEU A 207 -19.37 28.02 3.42
C LEU A 207 -18.85 29.41 3.00
N LEU A 208 -18.37 29.55 1.77
CA LEU A 208 -18.00 30.84 1.21
C LEU A 208 -19.22 31.77 1.07
N LYS A 209 -20.37 31.25 0.63
CA LYS A 209 -21.63 32.03 0.57
C LYS A 209 -22.09 32.52 1.95
N GLN A 210 -21.77 31.78 3.01
CA GLN A 210 -21.99 32.18 4.40
C GLN A 210 -20.93 33.19 4.92
N GLY A 211 -20.01 33.65 4.06
CA GLY A 211 -18.98 34.62 4.41
C GLY A 211 -17.74 34.05 5.10
N LEU A 212 -17.57 32.72 5.16
CA LEU A 212 -16.39 32.13 5.79
C LEU A 212 -15.16 32.23 4.87
N GLY A 213 -14.08 32.82 5.38
CA GLY A 213 -12.77 32.76 4.73
C GLY A 213 -12.13 31.37 4.78
N ASN A 214 -11.14 31.13 3.92
CA ASN A 214 -10.45 29.82 3.79
C ASN A 214 -9.91 29.26 5.13
N LYS A 215 -9.48 30.12 6.07
CA LYS A 215 -9.00 29.71 7.40
C LYS A 215 -10.15 29.09 8.22
N ARG A 216 -11.29 29.78 8.30
CA ARG A 216 -12.49 29.32 9.03
C ARG A 216 -13.07 28.04 8.42
N ILE A 217 -13.04 27.91 7.09
CA ILE A 217 -13.44 26.67 6.41
C ILE A 217 -12.54 25.50 6.82
N ALA A 218 -11.22 25.70 6.84
CA ALA A 218 -10.29 24.67 7.29
C ALA A 218 -10.52 24.28 8.76
N GLU A 219 -10.79 25.25 9.63
CA GLU A 219 -11.16 25.02 11.03
C GLU A 219 -12.44 24.18 11.14
N GLN A 220 -13.50 24.51 10.40
CA GLN A 220 -14.71 23.70 10.38
C GLN A 220 -14.45 22.27 9.89
N PHE A 221 -13.67 22.10 8.81
CA PHE A 221 -13.34 20.75 8.32
C PHE A 221 -12.61 19.93 9.39
N ASN A 222 -11.75 20.56 10.20
CA ASN A 222 -11.11 19.89 11.33
C ASN A 222 -12.10 19.55 12.46
N ILE A 223 -13.02 20.47 12.80
CA ILE A 223 -14.05 20.26 13.83
C ILE A 223 -14.98 19.10 13.46
N PHE A 224 -15.45 19.06 12.21
CA PHE A 224 -16.31 17.99 11.71
C PHE A 224 -15.55 16.72 11.30
N HIS A 225 -14.26 16.65 11.63
CA HIS A 225 -13.38 15.52 11.31
C HIS A 225 -13.45 15.10 9.83
N ILE A 226 -13.63 16.08 8.93
CA ILE A 226 -13.54 15.84 7.50
C ILE A 226 -12.08 15.43 7.24
N PRO A 227 -11.83 14.20 6.77
CA PRO A 227 -10.48 13.71 6.55
C PRO A 227 -9.79 14.53 5.46
N THR A 228 -8.47 14.48 5.34
CA THR A 228 -7.77 15.07 4.18
C THR A 228 -7.68 14.05 3.03
N SER A 229 -7.13 14.46 1.87
CA SER A 229 -6.84 13.51 0.77
C SER A 229 -5.87 12.40 1.18
N SER A 230 -5.02 12.64 2.17
CA SER A 230 -4.13 11.63 2.76
C SER A 230 -4.79 10.83 3.87
N GLY A 231 -6.08 11.00 4.15
CA GLY A 231 -6.80 10.29 5.22
C GLY A 231 -6.37 10.67 6.65
N HIS A 232 -5.20 11.31 6.79
CA HIS A 232 -4.60 11.76 8.03
C HIS A 232 -4.10 13.20 7.86
N GLY A 233 -4.13 13.98 8.93
CA GLY A 233 -3.66 15.36 8.99
C GLY A 233 -4.79 16.37 9.17
N LYS A 234 -4.40 17.62 9.41
CA LYS A 234 -5.31 18.74 9.59
C LYS A 234 -5.46 19.54 8.31
N TRP A 235 -6.64 20.11 8.10
CA TRP A 235 -6.89 21.12 7.09
C TRP A 235 -6.21 22.43 7.47
N TYR A 236 -5.62 23.08 6.47
CA TYR A 236 -5.05 24.43 6.57
C TYR A 236 -5.53 25.30 5.40
N LYS A 237 -5.48 26.63 5.58
CA LYS A 237 -6.03 27.61 4.63
C LYS A 237 -5.54 27.40 3.18
N GLU A 238 -4.28 27.01 3.00
CA GLU A 238 -3.70 26.79 1.67
C GLU A 238 -4.28 25.56 0.97
N MET A 239 -4.73 24.53 1.70
CA MET A 239 -5.45 23.40 1.10
C MET A 239 -6.77 23.85 0.51
N ILE A 240 -7.55 24.64 1.25
CA ILE A 240 -8.83 25.16 0.80
C ILE A 240 -8.62 26.05 -0.44
N LYS A 241 -7.62 26.94 -0.40
CA LYS A 241 -7.22 27.75 -1.55
C LYS A 241 -6.87 26.88 -2.76
N LYS A 242 -6.08 25.83 -2.56
CA LYS A 242 -5.66 24.90 -3.62
C LYS A 242 -6.83 24.16 -4.26
N ILE A 243 -7.79 23.68 -3.45
CA ILE A 243 -8.99 23.01 -3.96
C ILE A 243 -9.75 23.95 -4.90
N ARG A 244 -10.00 25.18 -4.45
CA ARG A 244 -10.70 26.21 -5.24
C ARG A 244 -9.99 26.53 -6.55
N LEU A 245 -8.66 26.64 -6.53
CA LEU A 245 -7.86 26.88 -7.75
C LEU A 245 -7.88 25.67 -8.70
N SER A 246 -7.77 24.45 -8.17
CA SER A 246 -7.77 23.22 -8.97
C SER A 246 -9.11 22.94 -9.66
N GLN A 247 -10.22 23.26 -9.02
CA GLN A 247 -11.58 23.19 -9.58
C GLN A 247 -11.75 24.07 -10.82
N LYS A 248 -11.31 25.33 -10.73
CA LYS A 248 -11.35 26.27 -11.87
C LYS A 248 -10.56 25.76 -13.08
N LEU A 249 -9.47 25.04 -12.85
CA LEU A 249 -8.65 24.45 -13.91
C LEU A 249 -9.25 23.15 -14.46
N PHE A 250 -9.78 22.29 -13.59
CA PHE A 250 -10.38 20.99 -13.98
C PHE A 250 -11.67 21.15 -14.81
N LEU A 251 -12.52 22.13 -14.47
CA LEU A 251 -13.71 22.45 -15.28
C LEU A 251 -13.35 23.02 -16.65
N LYS A 252 -12.27 23.81 -16.74
CA LYS A 252 -11.75 24.33 -18.02
C LYS A 252 -11.18 23.24 -18.92
N SER A 253 -10.53 22.22 -18.37
CA SER A 253 -10.01 21.09 -19.16
C SER A 253 -11.11 20.16 -19.67
N ASN A 254 -12.18 19.93 -18.91
CA ASN A 254 -13.28 19.07 -19.36
C ASN A 254 -14.20 19.73 -20.41
N ASN A 255 -14.26 21.06 -20.45
CA ASN A 255 -15.01 21.78 -21.49
C ASN A 255 -14.26 21.86 -22.83
N LYS A 256 -12.94 21.64 -22.86
CA LYS A 256 -12.15 21.63 -24.10
C LYS A 256 -12.19 20.29 -24.86
N GLY A 257 -12.78 19.25 -24.29
CA GLY A 257 -12.97 17.93 -24.93
C GLY A 257 -14.38 17.68 -25.46
N LYS A 258 -15.21 18.73 -25.58
CA LYS A 258 -16.60 18.69 -26.08
C LYS A 258 -16.83 19.62 -27.27
N ILE A 259 -15.83 19.77 -28.14
CA ILE A 259 -15.97 20.45 -29.45
C ILE A 259 -15.52 19.45 -30.50
#